data_AF-A0A920MUF3-F1
#
_entry.id   AF-A0A920MUF3-F1
#
_cell.length_a   1.000
_cell.length_b   1.000
_cell.length_c   1.000
_cell.angle_alpha   90.00
_cell.angle_beta   90.00
_cell.angle_gamma   90.00
#
_symmetry.space_group_name_H-M   'P 1'
#
loop_
_entity.id
_entity.type
_entity.pdbx_description
1 polymer ?
#
loop_
_entity_poly.entity_id
_entity_poly.type
_entity_poly.pdbx_seq_one_letter_code
_entity_poly.pdbx_strand_id
1 'polypeptide(L)'
;MDSLANAISDVDAVLPTSESSEKAKSQIIDFLKNHPDALHRTCLDGHLTGSAAIVDYTGKRILIMLHKKLQIWIQPGGHADGDGNLPRVALREATEETGIEDWRYSPRVLIVTCMLFRPGQVNQNICILISDI
;
A
#
# COMPACT_ATOMS: atom_id res chain seq x y z
N MET A 1 -3.66 19.85 -6.02
CA MET A 1 -4.51 18.70 -6.40
C MET A 1 -5.12 18.14 -5.13
N ASP A 2 -6.36 17.69 -5.20
CA ASP A 2 -7.02 17.01 -4.08
C ASP A 2 -6.27 15.69 -3.78
N SER A 3 -5.82 15.53 -2.53
CA SER A 3 -4.99 14.38 -2.10
C SER A 3 -5.76 13.07 -2.31
N LEU A 4 -7.05 13.05 -1.98
CA LEU A 4 -7.86 11.84 -2.16
C LEU A 4 -8.06 11.50 -3.64
N ALA A 5 -8.24 12.51 -4.49
CA ALA A 5 -8.33 12.30 -5.94
C ALA A 5 -7.05 11.68 -6.51
N ASN A 6 -5.88 12.07 -5.99
CA ASN A 6 -4.61 11.44 -6.38
C ASN A 6 -4.58 9.96 -5.95
N ALA A 7 -5.01 9.64 -4.74
CA ALA A 7 -5.07 8.25 -4.27
C ALA A 7 -6.05 7.40 -5.09
N ILE A 8 -7.21 7.96 -5.46
CA ILE A 8 -8.17 7.28 -6.33
C ILE A 8 -7.54 7.02 -7.71
N SER A 9 -6.84 8.00 -8.28
CA SER A 9 -6.13 7.83 -9.55
C SER A 9 -5.06 6.74 -9.47
N ASP A 10 -4.31 6.71 -8.37
CA ASP A 10 -3.29 5.70 -8.09
C ASP A 10 -3.92 4.29 -8.02
N VAL A 11 -5.05 4.13 -7.30
CA VAL A 11 -5.79 2.86 -7.23
C VAL A 11 -6.37 2.46 -8.59
N ASP A 12 -6.93 3.42 -9.34
CA ASP A 12 -7.52 3.17 -10.65
C ASP A 12 -6.48 2.75 -11.70
N ALA A 13 -5.24 3.22 -11.58
CA ALA A 13 -4.14 2.83 -12.45
C ALA A 13 -3.62 1.40 -12.19
N VAL A 14 -3.96 0.78 -11.05
CA VAL A 14 -3.55 -0.60 -10.74
C VAL A 14 -4.14 -1.56 -11.77
N LEU A 15 -3.29 -2.43 -12.34
CA LEU A 15 -3.67 -3.52 -13.22
C LEU A 15 -3.92 -4.79 -12.40
N PRO A 16 -5.18 -5.25 -12.26
CA PRO A 16 -5.47 -6.44 -11.46
C PRO A 16 -4.91 -7.70 -12.12
N THR A 17 -4.34 -8.59 -11.32
CA THR A 17 -3.72 -9.85 -11.80
C THR A 17 -4.62 -11.06 -11.60
N SER A 18 -5.76 -10.88 -10.93
CA SER A 18 -6.76 -11.91 -10.63
C SER A 18 -8.13 -11.28 -10.43
N GLU A 19 -9.19 -12.10 -10.55
CA GLU A 19 -10.56 -11.69 -10.23
C GLU A 19 -10.69 -11.14 -8.80
N SER A 20 -9.96 -11.74 -7.84
CA SER A 20 -9.93 -11.26 -6.46
C SER A 20 -9.35 -9.85 -6.34
N SER A 21 -8.26 -9.55 -7.05
CA SER A 21 -7.66 -8.20 -7.07
C SER A 21 -8.52 -7.17 -7.80
N GLU A 22 -9.27 -7.57 -8.83
CA GLU A 22 -10.22 -6.70 -9.55
C GLU A 22 -11.37 -6.29 -8.63
N LYS A 23 -11.92 -7.28 -7.90
CA LYS A 23 -12.95 -7.05 -6.90
C LYS A 23 -12.46 -6.16 -5.77
N ALA A 24 -11.24 -6.39 -5.28
CA ALA A 24 -10.63 -5.56 -4.24
C ALA A 24 -10.46 -4.12 -4.72
N LYS A 25 -9.91 -3.91 -5.91
CA LYS A 25 -9.78 -2.58 -6.53
C LYS A 25 -11.12 -1.84 -6.58
N SER A 26 -12.17 -2.50 -7.09
CA SER A 26 -13.52 -1.92 -7.15
C SER A 26 -14.05 -1.54 -5.77
N GLN A 27 -13.90 -2.43 -4.78
CA GLN A 27 -14.32 -2.17 -3.40
C GLN A 27 -13.57 -0.99 -2.75
N ILE A 28 -12.26 -0.86 -3.01
CA ILE A 28 -11.47 0.26 -2.52
C ILE A 28 -11.95 1.56 -3.15
N ILE A 29 -12.11 1.61 -4.47
CA ILE A 29 -12.58 2.82 -5.17
C ILE A 29 -13.95 3.26 -4.64
N ASP A 30 -14.89 2.33 -4.47
CA ASP A 30 -16.21 2.65 -3.94
C ASP A 30 -16.15 3.07 -2.46
N PHE A 31 -15.25 2.52 -1.66
CA PHE A 31 -15.00 2.99 -0.29
C PHE A 31 -14.50 4.44 -0.27
N LEU A 32 -13.49 4.76 -1.09
CA LEU A 32 -12.89 6.10 -1.15
C LEU A 32 -13.89 7.19 -1.60
N LYS A 33 -14.83 6.86 -2.49
CA LYS A 33 -15.92 7.78 -2.88
C LYS A 33 -16.83 8.16 -1.71
N ASN A 34 -16.98 7.27 -0.72
CA ASN A 34 -17.88 7.45 0.41
C ASN A 34 -17.17 7.94 1.68
N HIS A 35 -15.83 7.95 1.72
CA HIS A 35 -15.03 8.32 2.88
C HIS A 35 -13.96 9.35 2.49
N PRO A 36 -14.31 10.65 2.50
CA PRO A 36 -13.37 11.73 2.17
C PRO A 36 -12.14 11.79 3.09
N ASP A 37 -12.24 11.21 4.28
CA ASP A 37 -11.20 11.14 5.30
C ASP A 37 -10.38 9.85 5.27
N ALA A 38 -10.59 8.97 4.28
CA ALA A 38 -9.93 7.66 4.15
C ALA A 38 -8.39 7.71 4.04
N LEU A 39 -7.78 8.89 3.88
CA LEU A 39 -6.33 9.06 3.95
C LEU A 39 -5.80 9.13 5.38
N HIS A 40 -6.67 9.35 6.37
CA HIS A 40 -6.29 9.53 7.76
C HIS A 40 -6.63 8.27 8.56
N ARG A 41 -5.69 7.82 9.39
CA ARG A 41 -5.88 6.68 10.31
C ARG A 41 -7.01 6.84 11.33
N THR A 42 -7.59 8.04 11.42
CA THR A 42 -8.78 8.34 12.22
C THR A 42 -10.06 7.87 11.55
N CYS A 43 -10.05 7.56 10.25
CA CYS A 43 -11.17 6.93 9.54
C CYS A 43 -11.26 5.44 9.94
N LEU A 44 -12.03 5.16 10.99
CA LEU A 44 -12.07 3.84 11.61
C LEU A 44 -12.77 2.78 10.75
N ASP A 45 -13.62 3.19 9.81
CA ASP A 45 -14.28 2.29 8.85
C ASP A 45 -13.27 1.74 7.83
N GLY A 46 -12.19 2.48 7.60
CA GLY A 46 -11.02 2.03 6.88
C GLY A 46 -10.17 3.18 6.35
N HIS A 47 -8.88 2.92 6.16
CA HIS A 47 -7.96 3.95 5.67
C HIS A 47 -6.87 3.37 4.77
N LEU A 48 -6.29 4.25 3.97
CA LEU A 48 -5.24 3.91 3.02
C LEU A 48 -3.89 3.74 3.71
N THR A 49 -3.17 2.74 3.23
CA THR A 49 -1.80 2.43 3.61
C THR A 49 -0.97 2.19 2.35
N GLY A 50 0.30 2.59 2.41
CA GLY A 50 1.30 2.26 1.39
C GLY A 50 2.18 1.11 1.90
N SER A 51 2.47 0.13 1.04
CA SER A 51 3.35 -1.00 1.38
C SER A 51 4.31 -1.33 0.25
N ALA A 52 5.50 -1.78 0.62
CA ALA A 52 6.65 -1.94 -0.25
C ALA A 52 7.13 -3.40 -0.31
N ALA A 53 6.96 -4.07 -1.46
CA ALA A 53 7.63 -5.33 -1.78
C ALA A 53 9.00 -5.01 -2.36
N ILE A 54 9.99 -5.01 -1.48
CA ILE A 54 11.38 -4.74 -1.88
C ILE A 54 12.02 -6.05 -2.31
N VAL A 55 12.49 -6.09 -3.55
CA VAL A 55 13.24 -7.21 -4.12
C VAL A 55 14.67 -6.82 -4.40
N ASP A 56 15.57 -7.80 -4.35
CA ASP A 56 16.94 -7.59 -4.81
C ASP A 56 16.98 -7.34 -6.33
N TYR A 57 18.12 -6.85 -6.84
CA TYR A 57 18.32 -6.60 -8.27
C TYR A 57 18.06 -7.83 -9.16
N THR A 58 18.15 -9.04 -8.59
CA THR A 58 17.89 -10.29 -9.30
C THR A 58 16.39 -10.65 -9.37
N GLY A 59 15.57 -10.00 -8.55
CA GLY A 59 14.14 -10.32 -8.38
C GLY A 59 13.90 -11.66 -7.69
N LYS A 60 14.89 -12.25 -7.01
CA LYS A 60 14.80 -13.59 -6.42
C LYS A 60 14.69 -13.57 -4.90
N ARG A 61 15.00 -12.45 -4.27
CA ARG A 61 14.92 -12.28 -2.82
C ARG A 61 13.98 -11.13 -2.52
N ILE A 62 13.21 -11.26 -1.45
CA ILE A 62 12.34 -10.20 -0.94
C ILE A 62 12.81 -9.81 0.46
N LEU A 63 12.84 -8.51 0.74
CA LEU A 63 13.03 -8.00 2.09
C LEU A 63 11.68 -8.04 2.80
N ILE A 64 11.68 -8.72 3.94
CA ILE A 64 10.57 -8.79 4.89
C ILE A 64 11.11 -8.51 6.29
N MET A 65 10.27 -7.97 7.14
CA MET A 65 10.62 -7.60 8.51
C MET A 65 9.79 -8.42 9.50
N LEU A 66 10.42 -8.77 10.63
CA LEU A 66 9.70 -9.36 11.75
C LEU A 66 9.02 -8.27 12.57
N HIS A 67 7.71 -8.13 12.43
CA HIS A 67 6.95 -7.08 13.09
C HIS A 67 6.86 -7.34 14.61
N LYS A 68 7.50 -6.49 15.41
CA LYS A 68 7.66 -6.68 16.88
C LYS A 68 6.36 -6.93 17.63
N LYS A 69 5.27 -6.24 17.30
CA LYS A 69 4.00 -6.37 18.02
C LYS A 69 3.15 -7.56 17.55
N LEU A 70 3.22 -7.87 16.25
CA LEU A 70 2.36 -8.89 15.63
C LEU A 70 3.04 -10.26 15.59
N GLN A 71 4.37 -10.31 15.76
CA GLN A 71 5.17 -11.53 15.70
C GLN A 71 4.98 -12.29 14.37
N ILE A 72 4.82 -11.54 13.27
CA ILE A 72 4.73 -12.06 11.91
C ILE A 72 5.80 -11.42 11.03
N TRP A 73 6.17 -12.12 9.97
CA TRP A 73 6.98 -11.55 8.90
C TRP A 73 6.07 -10.82 7.91
N ILE A 74 6.37 -9.55 7.66
CA ILE A 74 5.59 -8.69 6.76
C ILE A 74 6.50 -7.73 6.02
N GLN A 75 6.09 -7.31 4.84
CA GLN A 75 6.74 -6.24 4.10
C GLN A 75 6.68 -4.90 4.87
N PRO A 76 7.60 -3.96 4.61
CA PRO A 76 7.47 -2.60 5.11
C PRO A 76 6.22 -1.89 4.62
N GLY A 77 5.66 -1.02 5.46
CA GLY A 77 4.49 -0.24 5.10
C GLY A 77 3.76 0.39 6.28
N GLY A 78 2.90 1.35 5.96
CA GLY A 78 2.21 2.13 6.98
C GLY A 78 1.20 3.11 6.40
N HIS A 79 0.80 4.07 7.21
CA HIS A 79 -0.39 4.87 7.00
C HIS A 79 -0.15 5.99 5.98
N ALA A 80 -1.15 6.29 5.17
CA ALA A 80 -1.11 7.43 4.25
C ALA A 80 -1.03 8.77 5.02
N ASP A 81 -1.74 8.88 6.15
CA ASP A 81 -1.78 10.06 7.03
C ASP A 81 -1.96 11.40 6.27
N GLY A 82 -2.88 11.40 5.30
CA GLY A 82 -3.22 12.57 4.48
C GLY A 82 -2.47 12.65 3.14
N ASP A 83 -1.46 11.80 2.92
CA ASP A 83 -0.72 11.71 1.66
C ASP A 83 -1.40 10.77 0.66
N GLY A 84 -1.96 11.36 -0.39
CA GLY A 84 -2.61 10.61 -1.46
C GLY A 84 -1.67 10.09 -2.54
N ASN A 85 -0.36 10.34 -2.46
CA ASN A 85 0.62 9.73 -3.35
C ASN A 85 1.09 8.41 -2.74
N LEU A 86 0.41 7.33 -3.10
CA LEU A 86 0.60 6.02 -2.47
C LEU A 86 1.99 5.42 -2.73
N PRO A 87 2.62 5.60 -3.92
CA PRO A 87 4.03 5.27 -4.09
C PRO A 87 4.94 5.98 -3.09
N ARG A 88 4.73 7.29 -2.88
CA ARG A 88 5.52 8.07 -1.93
C ARG A 88 5.33 7.59 -0.49
N VAL A 89 4.10 7.25 -0.10
CA VAL A 89 3.81 6.68 1.23
C VAL A 89 4.61 5.38 1.43
N ALA A 90 4.55 4.46 0.47
CA ALA A 90 5.27 3.19 0.58
C ALA A 90 6.80 3.36 0.62
N LEU A 91 7.36 4.28 -0.18
CA LEU A 91 8.79 4.59 -0.15
C LEU A 91 9.22 5.21 1.19
N ARG A 92 8.39 6.11 1.74
CA ARG A 92 8.61 6.71 3.05
C ARG A 92 8.68 5.64 4.13
N GLU A 93 7.67 4.77 4.20
CA GLU A 93 7.61 3.69 5.20
C GLU A 93 8.76 2.68 5.01
N ALA A 94 9.09 2.30 3.77
CA ALA A 94 10.25 1.47 3.48
C ALA A 94 11.57 2.08 4.00
N THR A 95 11.76 3.38 3.79
CA THR A 95 12.94 4.10 4.27
C THR A 95 12.98 4.15 5.80
N GLU A 96 11.86 4.53 6.43
CA GLU A 96 11.75 4.66 7.89
C GLU A 96 11.99 3.32 8.61
N GLU A 97 11.52 2.21 8.03
CA GLU A 97 11.57 0.90 8.69
C GLU A 97 12.83 0.10 8.37
N THR A 98 13.46 0.30 7.22
CA THR A 98 14.67 -0.44 6.79
C THR A 98 15.96 0.35 6.91
N GLY A 99 15.88 1.69 6.88
CA GLY A 99 17.04 2.58 6.80
C GLY A 99 17.73 2.61 5.44
N ILE A 100 17.15 1.98 4.40
CA ILE A 100 17.68 2.01 3.02
C ILE A 100 17.13 3.25 2.31
N GLU A 101 17.99 3.91 1.54
CA GLU A 101 17.70 5.14 0.78
C GLU A 101 17.85 4.90 -0.74
N ASP A 102 17.62 5.92 -1.57
CA ASP A 102 17.83 5.91 -3.03
C ASP A 102 17.07 4.82 -3.81
N TRP A 103 15.82 4.59 -3.42
CA TRP A 103 14.95 3.60 -4.05
C TRP A 103 14.72 3.80 -5.54
N ARG A 104 14.69 2.69 -6.28
CA ARG A 104 14.05 2.62 -7.61
C ARG A 104 12.81 1.76 -7.55
N TYR A 105 11.71 2.28 -8.07
CA TYR A 105 10.44 1.57 -8.11
C TYR A 105 9.87 1.53 -9.53
N SER A 106 9.13 0.47 -9.82
CA SER A 106 8.40 0.35 -11.08
C SER A 106 6.99 0.91 -10.91
N PRO A 107 6.57 1.93 -11.68
CA PRO A 107 5.21 2.45 -11.60
C PRO A 107 4.16 1.45 -12.09
N ARG A 108 4.58 0.36 -12.75
CA ARG A 108 3.69 -0.72 -13.22
C ARG A 108 3.24 -1.66 -12.11
N VAL A 109 3.90 -1.60 -10.96
CA VAL A 109 3.57 -2.40 -9.80
C VAL A 109 3.37 -1.44 -8.64
N LEU A 110 2.35 -0.58 -8.77
CA LEU A 110 1.84 0.14 -7.62
C LEU A 110 0.90 -0.78 -6.90
N ILE A 111 1.06 -0.87 -5.59
CA ILE A 111 0.06 -1.55 -4.85
C ILE A 111 -0.36 -0.89 -3.54
N VAL A 112 -1.68 -0.82 -3.47
CA VAL A 112 -2.46 -0.06 -2.54
C VAL A 112 -3.17 -1.04 -1.63
N THR A 113 -2.94 -0.88 -0.33
CA THR A 113 -3.70 -1.60 0.68
C THR A 113 -4.64 -0.61 1.36
N CYS A 114 -5.94 -0.87 1.29
CA CYS A 114 -6.92 -0.19 2.11
C CYS A 114 -7.27 -1.13 3.27
N MET A 115 -6.94 -0.74 4.49
CA MET A 115 -7.34 -1.51 5.67
C MET A 115 -8.80 -1.22 5.96
N LEU A 116 -9.70 -2.01 5.37
CA LEU A 116 -11.11 -2.01 5.74
C LEU A 116 -11.28 -2.80 7.03
N PHE A 117 -11.65 -2.14 8.12
CA PHE A 117 -11.91 -2.82 9.38
C PHE A 117 -13.29 -3.50 9.32
N ARG A 118 -13.33 -4.73 8.79
CA ARG A 118 -14.51 -5.59 8.89
C ARG A 118 -14.27 -6.67 9.96
N PRO A 119 -15.18 -6.84 10.93
CA PRO A 119 -15.09 -7.93 11.89
C PRO A 119 -14.95 -9.28 11.15
N GLY A 120 -13.83 -9.98 11.34
CA GLY A 120 -13.61 -11.33 10.81
C GLY A 120 -13.09 -11.43 9.36
N GLN A 121 -12.68 -10.33 8.71
CA GLN A 121 -12.11 -10.38 7.36
C GLN A 121 -10.57 -10.18 7.39
N VAL A 122 -9.83 -11.03 6.65
CA VAL A 122 -8.38 -10.88 6.47
C VAL A 122 -8.12 -9.75 5.46
N ASN A 123 -7.26 -8.80 5.84
CA ASN A 123 -6.86 -7.68 4.98
C ASN A 123 -6.33 -8.21 3.64
N GLN A 124 -6.92 -7.75 2.53
CA GLN A 124 -6.45 -8.11 1.20
C GLN A 124 -5.30 -7.19 0.82
N ASN A 125 -4.11 -7.76 0.82
CA ASN A 125 -2.88 -7.07 0.47
C ASN A 125 -2.64 -7.20 -1.01
N ILE A 126 -2.24 -6.09 -1.60
CA ILE A 126 -1.57 -6.09 -2.88
C ILE A 126 -0.32 -5.17 -2.57
N CYS A 127 0.91 -5.45 -3.07
CA CYS A 127 2.23 -4.84 -2.68
C CYS A 127 3.22 -4.18 -3.74
N ILE A 128 3.70 -2.92 -3.62
CA ILE A 128 4.59 -2.25 -4.65
C ILE A 128 5.91 -2.98 -4.89
N LEU A 129 6.31 -3.31 -6.13
CA LEU A 129 7.67 -3.83 -6.38
C LEU A 129 8.71 -2.69 -6.45
N ILE A 130 9.60 -2.68 -5.46
CA ILE A 130 10.80 -1.82 -5.39
C ILE A 130 12.01 -2.72 -5.64
N SER A 131 12.95 -2.30 -6.47
CA SER A 131 14.20 -3.04 -6.70
C SER A 131 15.40 -2.25 -6.22
N ASP A 132 16.25 -2.86 -5.40
CA ASP A 132 17.60 -2.36 -5.14
C ASP A 132 18.48 -2.58 -6.38
N ILE A 133 19.39 -1.64 -6.68
CA ILE A 133 20.44 -1.82 -7.71
C ILE A 133 21.69 -2.42 -7.09
#